data_AF-A0A821VB44-F1
#
_entry.id   AF-A0A821VB44-F1
#
_cell.length_a   1.000
_cell.length_b   1.000
_cell.length_c   1.000
_cell.angle_alpha   90.00
_cell.angle_beta   90.00
_cell.angle_gamma   90.00
#
_symmetry.space_group_name_H-M   'P 1'
#
loop_
_entity.id
_entity.type
_entity.pdbx_description
1 polymer ?
#
loop_
_entity_poly.entity_id
_entity_poly.type
_entity_poly.pdbx_seq_one_letter_code
_entity_poly.pdbx_strand_id
1 'polypeptide(L)'
;MSNINIITNYSAEDIERIIDNFYSPTCQLSIEQRQQLNTILENLQYSTLAWDFSWKLLDINKSTSVQFFGAVALCNKISKNLSELDNNQIQQLFQQLIQRLIFYISIHAKQIITKLTVAVSRI
;
A
#
# COMPACT_ATOMS: atom_id res chain seq x y z
N MET A 1 -17.40 19.74 -3.13
CA MET A 1 -17.79 18.32 -3.14
C MET A 1 -17.32 17.66 -4.45
N SER A 2 -16.00 17.60 -4.70
CA SER A 2 -15.46 17.15 -6.00
C SER A 2 -14.28 16.17 -5.91
N ASN A 3 -13.77 15.88 -4.71
CA ASN A 3 -12.57 15.02 -4.53
C ASN A 3 -12.86 13.51 -4.46
N ILE A 4 -14.13 13.11 -4.28
CA ILE A 4 -14.46 11.69 -4.07
C ILE A 4 -14.41 10.90 -5.39
N ASN A 5 -14.72 11.52 -6.53
CA ASN A 5 -14.78 10.84 -7.84
C ASN A 5 -13.42 10.59 -8.50
N ILE A 6 -12.33 11.22 -8.03
CA ILE A 6 -10.99 11.04 -8.64
C ILE A 6 -10.33 9.77 -8.07
N ILE A 7 -10.60 9.43 -6.81
CA ILE A 7 -9.92 8.33 -6.12
C ILE A 7 -10.41 6.95 -6.60
N THR A 8 -11.63 6.84 -7.12
CA THR A 8 -12.23 5.55 -7.52
C THR A 8 -11.68 4.97 -8.83
N ASN A 9 -10.86 5.70 -9.57
CA ASN A 9 -10.41 5.30 -10.92
C ASN A 9 -8.90 5.00 -11.04
N TYR A 10 -8.16 4.94 -9.94
CA TYR A 10 -6.73 4.63 -10.02
C TYR A 10 -6.50 3.12 -10.13
N SER A 11 -5.85 2.69 -11.22
CA SER A 11 -5.31 1.33 -11.34
C SER A 11 -4.04 1.17 -10.49
N ALA A 12 -3.60 -0.07 -10.26
CA ALA A 12 -2.36 -0.31 -9.51
C ALA A 12 -1.14 0.27 -10.26
N GLU A 13 -1.18 0.25 -11.59
CA GLU A 13 -0.17 0.80 -12.49
C GLU A 13 -0.11 2.34 -12.42
N ASP A 14 -1.27 3.00 -12.28
CA ASP A 14 -1.31 4.45 -12.09
C ASP A 14 -0.74 4.84 -10.73
N ILE A 15 -1.07 4.08 -9.69
CA ILE A 15 -0.55 4.30 -8.34
C ILE A 15 0.97 4.11 -8.31
N GLU A 16 1.49 3.06 -8.97
CA GLU A 16 2.92 2.84 -9.13
C GLU A 16 3.62 4.04 -9.78
N ARG A 17 3.08 4.56 -10.89
CA ARG A 17 3.64 5.75 -11.55
C ARG A 17 3.65 6.98 -10.63
N ILE A 18 2.60 7.16 -9.82
CA ILE A 18 2.54 8.26 -8.84
C ILE A 18 3.64 8.11 -7.79
N ILE A 19 3.82 6.90 -7.25
CA ILE A 19 4.85 6.58 -6.25
C ILE A 19 6.24 6.82 -6.84
N ASP A 20 6.52 6.28 -8.02
CA ASP A 20 7.81 6.43 -8.67
C ASP A 20 8.11 7.91 -8.97
N ASN A 21 7.14 8.68 -9.45
CA ASN A 21 7.30 10.12 -9.64
C ASN A 21 7.57 10.85 -8.31
N PHE A 22 6.90 10.47 -7.23
CA PHE A 22 7.03 11.11 -5.93
C PHE A 22 8.40 10.84 -5.26
N TYR A 23 8.94 9.63 -5.42
CA TYR A 23 10.20 9.20 -4.81
C TYR A 23 11.41 9.25 -5.77
N SER A 24 11.21 9.49 -7.06
CA SER A 24 12.30 9.58 -8.02
C SER A 24 13.19 10.81 -7.74
N PRO A 25 14.50 10.62 -7.53
CA PRO A 25 15.42 11.72 -7.28
C PRO A 25 15.61 12.63 -8.50
N THR A 26 15.25 12.16 -9.70
CA THR A 26 15.38 12.91 -10.96
C THR A 26 14.10 13.67 -11.33
N CYS A 27 12.99 13.41 -10.65
CA CYS A 27 11.73 14.11 -10.92
C CYS A 27 11.76 15.50 -10.30
N GLN A 28 11.81 16.54 -11.14
CA GLN A 28 11.73 17.93 -10.70
C GLN A 28 10.25 18.30 -10.51
N LEU A 29 9.69 17.94 -9.36
CA LEU A 29 8.36 18.38 -8.94
C LEU A 29 8.44 19.75 -8.27
N SER A 30 7.51 20.64 -8.61
CA SER A 30 7.30 21.84 -7.80
C SER A 30 6.81 21.46 -6.39
N ILE A 31 6.95 22.37 -5.43
CA ILE A 31 6.44 22.17 -4.06
C ILE A 31 4.93 21.85 -4.09
N GLU A 32 4.18 22.58 -4.91
CA GLU A 32 2.73 22.39 -5.08
C GLU A 32 2.40 21.01 -5.65
N GLN A 33 3.10 20.58 -6.70
CA GLN A 33 2.91 19.25 -7.29
C GLN A 33 3.23 18.14 -6.30
N ARG A 34 4.31 18.29 -5.53
CA ARG A 34 4.68 17.31 -4.51
C ARG A 34 3.64 17.22 -3.40
N GLN A 35 3.08 18.36 -2.98
CA GLN A 35 1.99 18.40 -2.01
C GLN A 35 0.73 17.70 -2.55
N GLN A 36 0.38 17.96 -3.81
CA GLN A 36 -0.75 17.31 -4.48
C GLN A 36 -0.58 15.78 -4.55
N LEU A 37 0.58 15.30 -4.98
CA LEU A 37 0.86 13.86 -5.02
C LEU A 37 0.82 13.24 -3.61
N ASN A 38 1.35 13.92 -2.60
CA ASN A 38 1.27 13.44 -1.22
C ASN A 38 -0.18 13.30 -0.76
N THR A 39 -1.03 14.30 -1.00
CA THR A 39 -2.46 14.23 -0.67
C THR A 39 -3.17 13.09 -1.40
N ILE A 40 -2.83 12.84 -2.68
CA ILE A 40 -3.37 11.70 -3.43
C ILE A 40 -2.95 10.38 -2.78
N LEU A 41 -1.66 10.21 -2.49
CA LEU A 41 -1.12 9.00 -1.86
C LEU A 41 -1.68 8.76 -0.45
N GLU A 42 -1.87 9.82 0.34
CA GLU A 42 -2.53 9.74 1.66
C GLU A 42 -3.97 9.24 1.52
N ASN A 43 -4.74 9.81 0.60
CA ASN A 43 -6.13 9.42 0.38
C ASN A 43 -6.25 7.98 -0.14
N LEU A 44 -5.34 7.55 -1.03
CA LEU A 44 -5.33 6.19 -1.58
C LEU A 44 -5.16 5.14 -0.49
N GLN A 45 -4.29 5.37 0.51
CA GLN A 45 -4.05 4.42 1.61
C GLN A 45 -5.27 4.16 2.50
N TYR A 46 -6.24 5.07 2.51
CA TYR A 46 -7.48 4.93 3.27
C TYR A 46 -8.70 4.60 2.39
N SER A 47 -8.50 4.49 1.08
CA SER A 47 -9.57 4.17 0.14
C SER A 47 -10.00 2.70 0.24
N THR A 48 -11.18 2.37 -0.27
CA THR A 48 -11.65 0.98 -0.40
C THR A 48 -10.76 0.17 -1.35
N LEU A 49 -10.21 0.81 -2.39
CA LEU A 49 -9.30 0.20 -3.37
C LEU A 49 -8.01 -0.35 -2.73
N ALA A 50 -7.64 0.13 -1.54
CA ALA A 50 -6.42 -0.27 -0.86
C ALA A 50 -6.39 -1.75 -0.49
N TRP A 51 -7.53 -2.42 -0.35
CA TRP A 51 -7.55 -3.88 -0.20
C TRP A 51 -6.98 -4.58 -1.44
N ASP A 52 -7.28 -4.08 -2.63
CA ASP A 52 -6.90 -4.73 -3.89
C ASP A 52 -5.51 -4.30 -4.36
N PHE A 53 -5.25 -2.99 -4.46
CA PHE A 53 -3.98 -2.52 -5.04
C PHE A 53 -2.79 -2.85 -4.13
N SER A 54 -2.97 -2.86 -2.80
CA SER A 54 -1.84 -3.05 -1.87
C SER A 54 -1.12 -4.39 -2.11
N TRP A 55 -1.87 -5.45 -2.42
CA TRP A 55 -1.30 -6.74 -2.78
C TRP A 55 -0.57 -6.73 -4.12
N LYS A 56 -1.10 -5.99 -5.11
CA LYS A 56 -0.45 -5.83 -6.42
C LYS A 56 0.86 -5.05 -6.31
N LEU A 57 0.94 -4.07 -5.41
CA LEU A 57 2.15 -3.28 -5.18
C LEU A 57 3.23 -4.07 -4.41
N LEU A 58 2.84 -5.11 -3.66
CA LEU A 58 3.77 -6.05 -2.98
C LEU A 58 4.35 -7.12 -3.93
N ASP A 59 4.12 -7.01 -5.24
CA ASP A 59 4.75 -7.90 -6.22
C ASP A 59 6.28 -7.70 -6.23
N ILE A 60 7.02 -8.81 -6.30
CA ILE A 60 8.49 -8.83 -6.22
C ILE A 60 9.15 -8.03 -7.35
N ASN A 61 8.47 -7.88 -8.49
CA ASN A 61 8.99 -7.16 -9.65
C ASN A 61 8.85 -5.64 -9.52
N LYS A 62 8.20 -5.14 -8.46
CA LYS A 62 7.98 -3.71 -8.22
C LYS A 62 9.18 -3.09 -7.49
N SER A 63 9.33 -1.77 -7.60
CA SER A 63 10.39 -1.05 -6.88
C SER A 63 10.19 -1.12 -5.35
N THR A 64 11.27 -0.98 -4.59
CA THR A 64 11.19 -1.02 -3.11
C THR A 64 10.25 0.05 -2.55
N SER A 65 10.21 1.25 -3.15
CA SER A 65 9.31 2.33 -2.76
C SER A 65 7.84 1.95 -2.97
N VAL A 66 7.54 1.28 -4.09
CA VAL A 66 6.20 0.79 -4.43
C VAL A 66 5.76 -0.31 -3.47
N GLN A 67 6.62 -1.31 -3.23
CA GLN A 67 6.33 -2.39 -2.29
C GLN A 67 6.14 -1.85 -0.87
N PHE A 68 6.96 -0.88 -0.44
CA PHE A 68 6.83 -0.24 0.86
C PHE A 68 5.48 0.48 1.00
N PHE A 69 5.06 1.24 -0.01
CA PHE A 69 3.75 1.89 0.00
C PHE A 69 2.60 0.87 0.08
N GLY A 70 2.68 -0.23 -0.68
CA GLY A 70 1.73 -1.34 -0.61
C GLY A 70 1.62 -1.90 0.82
N ALA A 71 2.75 -2.14 1.49
CA ALA A 71 2.78 -2.63 2.87
C ALA A 71 2.14 -1.64 3.85
N VAL A 72 2.37 -0.33 3.69
CA VAL A 72 1.76 0.70 4.54
C VAL A 72 0.25 0.76 4.32
N ALA A 73 -0.21 0.78 3.07
CA ALA A 73 -1.63 0.81 2.73
C ALA A 73 -2.36 -0.41 3.34
N LEU A 74 -1.79 -1.61 3.19
CA LEU A 74 -2.34 -2.82 3.75
C LEU A 74 -2.37 -2.80 5.28
N CYS A 75 -1.27 -2.38 5.93
CA CYS A 75 -1.21 -2.25 7.38
C CYS A 75 -2.28 -1.28 7.92
N ASN A 76 -2.52 -0.17 7.22
CA ASN A 76 -3.55 0.81 7.58
C ASN A 76 -4.96 0.20 7.43
N LYS A 77 -5.24 -0.50 6.33
CA LYS A 77 -6.53 -1.17 6.10
C LYS A 77 -6.82 -2.23 7.16
N ILE A 78 -5.85 -3.05 7.49
CA ILE A 78 -6.00 -4.04 8.57
C ILE A 78 -6.23 -3.35 9.91
N SER A 79 -5.46 -2.31 10.22
CA SER A 79 -5.56 -1.64 11.52
C SER A 79 -6.89 -0.91 11.74
N LYS A 80 -7.55 -0.44 10.67
CA LYS A 80 -8.73 0.44 10.75
C LYS A 80 -10.02 -0.18 10.24
N ASN A 81 -9.92 -1.17 9.35
CA ASN A 81 -11.04 -1.65 8.54
C ASN A 81 -11.13 -3.19 8.52
N LEU A 82 -10.49 -3.89 9.45
CA LEU A 82 -10.58 -5.37 9.53
C LEU A 82 -12.03 -5.87 9.67
N SER A 83 -12.88 -5.08 10.33
CA SER A 83 -14.31 -5.39 10.50
C SER A 83 -15.12 -5.38 9.19
N GLU A 84 -14.54 -4.93 8.07
CA GLU A 84 -15.15 -5.06 6.74
C GLU A 84 -15.10 -6.51 6.22
N LEU A 85 -14.28 -7.37 6.82
CA LEU A 85 -14.05 -8.75 6.38
C LEU A 85 -14.76 -9.75 7.29
N ASP A 86 -15.22 -10.85 6.71
CA ASP A 86 -15.74 -11.99 7.46
C ASP A 86 -14.60 -12.87 8.04
N ASN A 87 -14.94 -13.80 8.92
CA ASN A 87 -13.95 -14.66 9.58
C ASN A 87 -13.11 -15.51 8.59
N ASN A 88 -13.71 -15.95 7.47
CA ASN A 88 -13.00 -16.75 6.47
C ASN A 88 -11.99 -15.87 5.71
N GLN A 89 -12.41 -14.65 5.35
CA GLN A 89 -11.56 -13.66 4.71
C GLN A 89 -10.40 -13.24 5.62
N ILE A 90 -10.66 -13.05 6.93
CA ILE A 90 -9.62 -12.75 7.92
C ILE A 90 -8.61 -13.90 8.02
N GLN A 91 -9.07 -15.15 8.04
CA GLN A 91 -8.17 -16.31 8.08
C GLN A 91 -7.31 -16.41 6.81
N GLN A 92 -7.90 -16.19 5.63
CA GLN A 92 -7.16 -16.16 4.36
C GLN A 92 -6.14 -15.01 4.33
N LEU A 93 -6.55 -13.83 4.79
CA LEU A 93 -5.69 -12.66 4.91
C LEU A 93 -4.47 -12.94 5.79
N PHE A 94 -4.67 -13.55 6.96
CA PHE A 94 -3.60 -13.93 7.86
C PHE A 94 -2.61 -14.88 7.19
N GLN A 95 -3.09 -15.94 6.52
CA GLN A 95 -2.23 -16.88 5.80
C GLN A 95 -1.40 -16.19 4.70
N GLN A 96 -2.03 -15.33 3.90
CA GLN A 96 -1.35 -14.56 2.86
C GLN A 96 -0.28 -13.62 3.43
N LEU A 97 -0.57 -12.94 4.54
CA LEU A 97 0.39 -12.07 5.23
C LEU A 97 1.60 -12.84 5.74
N ILE A 98 1.39 -13.99 6.38
CA ILE A 98 2.49 -14.82 6.89
C ILE A 98 3.38 -15.30 5.73
N GLN A 99 2.78 -15.73 4.61
CA GLN A 99 3.54 -16.14 3.43
C GLN A 99 4.40 -14.98 2.89
N ARG A 100 3.84 -13.77 2.78
CA ARG A 100 4.60 -12.58 2.35
C ARG A 100 5.67 -12.19 3.36
N LEU A 101 5.39 -12.28 4.65
CA LEU A 101 6.35 -11.98 5.70
C LEU A 101 7.57 -12.91 5.63
N ILE A 102 7.35 -14.23 5.46
CA ILE A 102 8.42 -15.21 5.27
C ILE A 102 9.27 -14.85 4.05
N PHE A 103 8.64 -14.50 2.93
CA PHE A 103 9.35 -14.05 1.73
C PHE A 103 10.20 -12.79 2.00
N TYR A 104 9.64 -11.77 2.64
CA TYR A 104 10.39 -10.53 2.91
C TYR A 104 11.51 -10.70 3.93
N ILE A 105 11.36 -11.63 4.88
CA ILE A 105 12.42 -12.04 5.81
C ILE A 105 13.59 -12.65 5.05
N SER A 106 13.34 -13.54 4.07
CA SER A 106 14.43 -14.20 3.32
C SER A 106 15.28 -13.21 2.50
N ILE A 107 14.66 -12.17 1.96
CA ILE A 107 15.35 -11.10 1.22
C ILE A 107 15.79 -9.91 2.10
N HIS A 108 15.63 -10.01 3.43
CA HIS A 108 16.09 -9.01 4.40
C HIS A 108 15.52 -7.58 4.21
N ALA A 109 14.30 -7.47 3.69
CA ALA A 109 13.64 -6.17 3.41
C ALA A 109 13.07 -5.50 4.68
N LYS A 110 13.94 -5.08 5.60
CA LYS A 110 13.61 -4.64 6.97
C LYS A 110 12.40 -3.70 7.05
N GLN A 111 12.34 -2.66 6.22
CA GLN A 111 11.27 -1.66 6.26
C GLN A 111 9.89 -2.26 5.94
N ILE A 112 9.82 -3.18 4.97
CA ILE A 112 8.59 -3.86 4.58
C ILE A 112 8.19 -4.89 5.65
N ILE A 113 9.17 -5.66 6.15
CA ILE A 113 8.97 -6.61 7.27
C ILE A 113 8.31 -5.90 8.45
N THR A 114 8.83 -4.75 8.89
CA THR A 114 8.27 -4.01 10.01
C THR A 114 6.79 -3.66 9.80
N LYS A 115 6.39 -3.24 8.60
CA LYS A 115 4.99 -2.90 8.31
C LYS A 115 4.10 -4.12 8.29
N LEU A 116 4.53 -5.21 7.67
CA LEU A 116 3.77 -6.46 7.63
C LEU A 116 3.65 -7.10 9.02
N THR A 117 4.68 -7.05 9.85
CA THR A 117 4.61 -7.54 11.24
C THR A 117 3.59 -6.76 12.07
N VAL A 118 3.57 -5.42 11.95
CA VAL A 118 2.56 -4.60 12.61
C VAL A 118 1.16 -4.96 12.13
N ALA A 119 0.98 -5.17 10.82
CA ALA A 119 -0.30 -5.60 10.26
C ALA A 119 -0.77 -6.93 10.85
N VAL A 120 0.11 -7.94 10.91
CA VAL A 120 -0.19 -9.26 11.48
C VAL A 120 -0.59 -9.17 12.96
N SER A 121 0.03 -8.30 13.76
CA SER A 121 -0.32 -8.14 15.18
C SER A 121 -1.70 -7.51 15.44
N ARG A 122 -2.35 -7.01 14.39
CA ARG A 122 -3.66 -6.33 14.46
C ARG A 122 -4.81 -7.20 13.98
N ILE A 123 -4.52 -8.42 13.52
CA ILE A 123 -5.49 -9.48 13.23
C ILE A 123 -5.66 -10.29 14.52
#